data_AF-A0A2H0V7T6-F1
#
_entry.id   AF-A0A2H0V7T6-F1
#
_cell.length_a   1.000
_cell.length_b   1.000
_cell.length_c   1.000
_cell.angle_alpha   90.00
_cell.angle_beta   90.00
_cell.angle_gamma   90.00
#
_symmetry.space_group_name_H-M   'P 1'
#
loop_
_entity.id
_entity.type
_entity.pdbx_description
1 polymer ?
#
loop_
_entity_poly.entity_id
_entity_poly.type
_entity_poly.pdbx_seq_one_letter_code
_entity_poly.pdbx_strand_id
1 'polypeptide(L)'
;MSLFNLNFCEAVKQKNILAKLAVLNKLSEATLPLMPNIYKNAIEISNIYSNKSNNGISFVDCYLSAFLKLHSKTLLLATINNKDFPQIIHDRLNVLTIDTKEEIINIGFYKFNEDSFNQHYSSIR
;
A
#
# COMPACT_ATOMS: atom_id res chain seq x y z
N MET A 1 -19.57 -45.12 -5.78
CA MET A 1 -18.59 -44.31 -6.55
C MET A 1 -18.66 -42.79 -6.29
N SER A 2 -19.43 -42.27 -5.31
CA SER A 2 -19.54 -40.82 -5.08
C SER A 2 -18.73 -40.25 -3.91
N LEU A 3 -18.26 -41.07 -2.96
CA LEU A 3 -17.52 -40.60 -1.76
C LEU A 3 -16.04 -40.27 -2.03
N PHE A 4 -15.43 -40.85 -3.05
CA PHE A 4 -14.00 -40.64 -3.37
C PHE A 4 -13.72 -39.26 -3.98
N ASN A 5 -14.67 -38.71 -4.75
CA ASN A 5 -14.50 -37.42 -5.41
C ASN A 5 -14.65 -36.22 -4.46
N LEU A 6 -15.46 -36.35 -3.40
CA LEU A 6 -15.62 -35.31 -2.37
C LEU A 6 -14.34 -35.15 -1.53
N ASN A 7 -13.75 -36.26 -1.09
CA ASN A 7 -12.51 -36.25 -0.30
C ASN A 7 -11.31 -35.71 -1.08
N PHE A 8 -11.25 -35.96 -2.40
CA PHE A 8 -10.17 -35.43 -3.24
C PHE A 8 -10.29 -33.91 -3.42
N CYS A 9 -11.51 -33.40 -3.63
CA CYS A 9 -11.75 -31.97 -3.81
C CYS A 9 -11.43 -31.16 -2.55
N GLU A 10 -11.77 -31.70 -1.37
CA GLU A 10 -11.40 -31.09 -0.07
C GLU A 10 -9.89 -31.11 0.17
N ALA A 11 -9.19 -32.20 -0.17
CA ALA A 11 -7.75 -32.31 -0.04
C ALA A 11 -7.00 -31.30 -0.94
N VAL A 12 -7.46 -31.10 -2.17
CA VAL A 12 -6.90 -30.08 -3.09
C VAL A 12 -7.15 -28.67 -2.56
N LYS A 13 -8.34 -28.41 -1.99
CA LYS A 13 -8.70 -27.12 -1.41
C LYS A 13 -7.85 -26.80 -0.17
N GLN A 14 -7.64 -27.78 0.72
CA GLN A 14 -6.76 -27.64 1.88
C GLN A 14 -5.30 -27.42 1.48
N LYS A 15 -4.80 -28.14 0.47
CA LYS A 15 -3.44 -27.96 -0.05
C LYS A 15 -3.21 -26.54 -0.59
N ASN A 16 -4.19 -25.98 -1.31
CA ASN A 16 -4.13 -24.61 -1.81
C ASN A 16 -4.16 -23.56 -0.67
N ILE A 17 -4.95 -23.79 0.38
CA ILE A 17 -4.99 -22.91 1.56
C ILE A 17 -3.63 -22.91 2.29
N LEU A 18 -3.05 -24.09 2.50
CA LEU A 18 -1.74 -24.23 3.13
C LEU A 18 -0.62 -23.59 2.31
N ALA A 19 -0.66 -23.71 0.98
CA ALA A 19 0.29 -23.03 0.10
C ALA A 19 0.18 -21.50 0.20
N LYS A 20 -1.04 -20.95 0.22
CA LYS A 20 -1.28 -19.51 0.41
C LYS A 20 -0.81 -19.03 1.80
N LEU A 21 -1.07 -19.80 2.85
CA LEU A 21 -0.59 -19.52 4.21
C LEU A 21 0.93 -19.52 4.29
N ALA A 22 1.61 -20.47 3.63
CA ALA A 22 3.07 -20.50 3.60
C ALA A 22 3.67 -19.26 2.90
N VAL A 23 3.04 -18.79 1.83
CA VAL A 23 3.43 -17.54 1.16
C VAL A 23 3.19 -16.33 2.07
N LEU A 24 2.03 -16.25 2.71
CA LEU A 24 1.71 -15.16 3.65
C LEU A 24 2.66 -15.14 4.85
N ASN A 25 3.01 -16.30 5.40
CA ASN A 25 3.95 -16.39 6.51
C ASN A 25 5.35 -15.93 6.09
N LYS A 26 5.84 -16.34 4.92
CA LYS A 26 7.10 -15.81 4.34
C LYS A 26 7.06 -14.30 4.13
N LEU A 27 5.92 -13.76 3.70
CA LEU A 27 5.74 -12.31 3.54
C LEU A 27 5.65 -11.59 4.90
N SER A 28 5.09 -12.23 5.92
CA SER A 28 5.05 -11.69 7.29
C SER A 28 6.41 -11.77 7.99
N GLU A 29 7.25 -12.74 7.66
CA GLU A 29 8.65 -12.79 8.09
C GLU A 29 9.49 -11.72 7.36
N ALA A 30 9.09 -11.36 6.14
CA ALA A 30 9.51 -10.14 5.44
C ALA A 30 8.72 -8.90 5.89
N THR A 31 8.27 -8.86 7.16
CA THR A 31 7.59 -7.71 7.72
C THR A 31 8.47 -6.48 7.58
N LEU A 32 7.83 -5.40 7.15
CA LEU A 32 8.40 -4.06 7.18
C LEU A 32 8.88 -3.75 8.60
N PRO A 33 10.19 -3.70 8.86
CA PRO A 33 10.67 -3.42 10.20
C PRO A 33 10.18 -2.03 10.61
N LEU A 34 9.66 -1.91 11.83
CA LEU A 34 9.31 -0.61 12.39
C LEU A 34 10.60 0.18 12.65
N MET A 35 11.06 0.93 11.64
CA MET A 35 12.29 1.71 11.77
C MET A 35 11.99 3.10 12.36
N PRO A 36 12.74 3.56 13.38
CA PRO A 36 12.54 4.88 13.98
C PRO A 36 12.54 6.05 12.98
N ASN A 37 13.35 5.93 11.92
CA ASN A 37 13.44 6.95 10.86
C ASN A 37 12.15 7.05 10.03
N ILE A 38 11.45 5.94 9.82
CA ILE A 38 10.16 5.94 9.10
C ILE A 38 9.10 6.65 9.95
N TYR A 39 9.11 6.43 11.27
CA TYR A 39 8.17 7.08 12.18
C TYR A 39 8.29 8.62 12.14
N LYS A 40 9.53 9.14 12.17
CA LYS A 40 9.77 10.58 12.03
C LYS A 40 9.27 11.11 10.68
N ASN A 41 9.60 10.43 9.58
CA ASN A 41 9.12 10.79 8.26
C ASN A 41 7.58 10.77 8.16
N ALA A 42 6.92 9.83 8.85
CA ALA A 42 5.46 9.73 8.86
C ALA A 42 4.83 10.94 9.55
N ILE A 43 5.43 11.44 10.65
CA ILE A 43 5.01 12.68 11.31
C ILE A 43 5.19 13.90 10.39
N GLU A 44 6.31 13.97 9.67
CA GLU A 44 6.55 15.07 8.73
C GLU A 44 5.52 15.08 7.60
N ILE A 45 5.20 13.90 7.06
CA ILE A 45 4.15 13.73 6.05
C ILE A 45 2.77 14.07 6.61
N SER A 46 2.44 13.62 7.82
CA SER A 46 1.15 13.93 8.43
C SER A 46 0.96 15.43 8.60
N ASN A 47 2.02 16.16 8.97
CA ASN A 47 1.96 17.63 9.06
C ASN A 47 1.69 18.30 7.70
N ILE A 48 2.32 17.81 6.63
CA ILE A 48 2.05 18.29 5.27
C ILE A 48 0.59 18.02 4.90
N TYR A 49 0.10 16.82 5.16
CA TYR A 49 -1.29 16.43 4.88
C TYR A 49 -2.28 17.24 5.68
N SER A 50 -2.09 17.43 6.98
CA SER A 50 -2.98 18.25 7.80
C SER A 50 -3.03 19.72 7.37
N ASN A 51 -1.94 20.26 6.82
CA ASN A 51 -1.90 21.65 6.35
C ASN A 51 -2.58 21.82 4.98
N LYS A 52 -2.49 20.81 4.11
CA LYS A 52 -2.82 20.95 2.68
C LYS A 52 -3.98 20.09 2.19
N SER A 53 -4.38 19.06 2.95
CA SER A 53 -5.53 18.19 2.66
C SER A 53 -6.62 18.45 3.69
N ASN A 54 -7.84 18.71 3.21
CA ASN A 54 -9.02 18.82 4.07
C ASN A 54 -9.54 17.46 4.55
N ASN A 55 -8.98 16.37 4.02
CA ASN A 55 -9.35 15.02 4.41
C ASN A 55 -8.33 14.48 5.40
N GLY A 56 -8.82 14.03 6.56
CA GLY A 56 -8.00 13.31 7.53
C GLY A 56 -7.47 12.02 6.92
N ILE A 57 -6.16 11.94 6.73
CA ILE A 57 -5.46 10.75 6.26
C ILE A 57 -4.98 9.96 7.48
N SER A 58 -5.10 8.63 7.43
CA SER A 58 -4.69 7.80 8.55
C SER A 58 -3.17 7.88 8.78
N PHE A 59 -2.74 7.73 10.03
CA PHE A 59 -1.31 7.65 10.31
C PHE A 59 -0.64 6.45 9.66
N VAL A 60 -1.39 5.35 9.43
CA VAL A 60 -0.90 4.17 8.71
C VAL A 60 -0.55 4.51 7.27
N ASP A 61 -1.39 5.31 6.59
CA ASP A 61 -1.09 5.77 5.22
C ASP A 61 0.09 6.74 5.19
N CYS A 62 0.23 7.59 6.21
CA CYS A 62 1.42 8.43 6.39
C CYS A 62 2.69 7.58 6.59
N TYR A 63 2.58 6.48 7.34
CA TYR A 63 3.67 5.52 7.54
C TYR A 63 4.05 4.79 6.25
N LEU A 64 3.06 4.35 5.47
CA LEU A 64 3.29 3.78 4.13
C LEU A 64 3.98 4.79 3.20
N SER A 65 3.53 6.05 3.22
CA SER A 65 4.15 7.13 2.46
C SER A 65 5.60 7.38 2.89
N ALA A 66 5.88 7.33 4.18
CA ALA A 66 7.24 7.42 4.72
C ALA A 66 8.12 6.24 4.29
N PHE A 67 7.54 5.05 4.16
CA PHE A 67 8.24 3.90 3.62
C PHE A 67 8.53 4.06 2.12
N LEU A 68 7.56 4.55 1.35
CA LEU A 68 7.76 4.87 -0.07
C LEU A 68 8.84 5.94 -0.27
N LYS A 69 8.93 6.94 0.62
CA LYS A 69 10.02 7.93 0.62
C LYS A 69 11.38 7.27 0.77
N LEU A 70 11.52 6.32 1.72
CA LEU A 70 12.78 5.61 1.94
C LEU A 70 13.23 4.80 0.71
N HIS A 71 12.27 4.30 -0.06
CA HIS A 71 12.50 3.45 -1.24
C HIS A 71 12.02 4.09 -2.55
N SER A 72 12.05 5.42 -2.63
CA SER A 72 11.43 6.22 -3.71
C SER A 72 11.89 5.83 -5.12
N LYS A 73 13.11 5.30 -5.24
CA LYS A 73 13.73 4.92 -6.51
C LYS A 73 13.30 3.54 -7.01
N THR A 74 12.88 2.65 -6.14
CA THR A 74 12.68 1.23 -6.46
C THR A 74 11.28 0.71 -6.13
N LEU A 75 10.51 1.44 -5.32
CA LEU A 75 9.20 1.00 -4.84
C LEU A 75 8.08 1.87 -5.39
N LEU A 76 7.00 1.20 -5.81
CA LEU A 76 5.73 1.81 -6.16
C LEU A 76 4.64 1.25 -5.25
N LEU A 77 3.69 2.09 -4.89
CA LEU A 77 2.48 1.67 -4.22
C LEU A 77 1.40 1.38 -5.25
N ALA A 78 0.84 0.17 -5.22
CA ALA A 78 -0.39 -0.16 -5.91
C ALA A 78 -1.53 -0.19 -4.87
N THR A 79 -2.57 0.62 -5.06
CA THR A 79 -3.67 0.72 -4.09
C THR A 79 -5.01 1.03 -4.76
N ILE A 80 -6.09 0.52 -4.16
CA ILE A 80 -7.47 0.92 -4.50
C ILE A 80 -7.90 2.18 -3.72
N ASN A 81 -7.17 2.53 -2.65
CA ASN A 81 -7.49 3.65 -1.77
C ASN A 81 -6.84 4.96 -2.25
N ASN A 82 -7.15 5.33 -3.50
CA ASN A 82 -6.50 6.42 -4.23
C ASN A 82 -6.56 7.79 -3.53
N LYS A 83 -7.60 8.02 -2.70
CA LYS A 83 -7.85 9.29 -2.00
C LYS A 83 -6.87 9.56 -0.86
N ASP A 84 -6.29 8.52 -0.27
CA ASP A 84 -5.45 8.65 0.92
C ASP A 84 -3.95 8.83 0.56
N PHE A 85 -3.64 8.83 -0.74
CA PHE A 85 -2.33 9.13 -1.30
C PHE A 85 -2.43 10.36 -2.23
N PRO A 86 -2.62 11.56 -1.65
CA PRO A 86 -2.79 12.78 -2.42
C PRO A 86 -1.55 13.10 -3.24
N GLN A 87 -1.79 13.71 -4.42
CA GLN A 87 -0.72 14.03 -5.38
C GLN A 87 0.24 15.14 -4.91
N ILE A 88 0.02 15.68 -3.71
CA ILE A 88 0.87 16.72 -3.13
C ILE A 88 2.28 16.25 -2.79
N ILE A 89 2.50 14.95 -2.53
CA ILE A 89 3.85 14.38 -2.35
C ILE A 89 4.00 13.06 -3.11
N HIS A 90 3.04 12.73 -3.97
CA HIS A 90 3.01 11.49 -4.73
C HIS A 90 2.71 11.76 -6.19
N ASP A 91 3.45 11.10 -7.07
CA ASP A 91 3.11 11.05 -8.48
C ASP A 91 2.27 9.80 -8.72
N ARG A 92 1.06 9.98 -9.27
CA ARG A 92 0.26 8.86 -9.77
C ARG A 92 0.71 8.57 -11.20
N LEU A 93 1.42 7.47 -11.37
CA LEU A 93 2.04 7.10 -12.65
C LEU A 93 1.04 6.42 -13.59
N ASN A 94 0.16 5.59 -13.05
CA ASN A 94 -0.83 4.87 -13.83
C ASN A 94 -2.07 4.52 -13.00
N VAL A 95 -3.17 4.20 -13.67
CA VAL A 95 -4.38 3.61 -13.06
C VAL A 95 -4.78 2.41 -13.90
N LEU A 96 -4.80 1.23 -13.28
CA LEU A 96 -5.36 0.02 -13.88
C LEU A 96 -6.82 -0.10 -13.46
N THR A 97 -7.71 -0.08 -14.44
CA THR A 97 -9.14 -0.31 -14.24
C THR A 97 -9.46 -1.78 -14.54
N ILE A 98 -10.08 -2.46 -13.58
CA ILE A 98 -10.53 -3.84 -13.70
C ILE A 98 -12.06 -3.84 -13.58
N ASP A 99 -12.73 -4.31 -14.63
CA ASP A 99 -14.16 -4.56 -14.62
C ASP A 99 -14.40 -6.03 -14.24
N THR A 100 -14.96 -6.26 -13.04
CA THR A 100 -15.28 -7.60 -12.54
C THR A 100 -16.70 -8.04 -12.89
N LYS A 101 -17.45 -7.23 -13.66
CA LYS A 101 -18.91 -7.29 -13.89
C LYS A 101 -19.77 -6.89 -12.69
N GLU A 102 -19.28 -7.06 -11.48
CA GLU A 102 -19.96 -6.64 -10.24
C GLU A 102 -19.61 -5.20 -9.87
N GLU A 103 -18.34 -4.83 -10.05
CA GLU A 103 -17.83 -3.49 -9.76
C GLU A 103 -16.66 -3.11 -10.67
N ILE A 104 -16.39 -1.81 -10.73
CA ILE A 104 -15.22 -1.26 -11.41
C ILE A 104 -14.17 -0.91 -10.36
N ILE A 105 -13.06 -1.65 -10.34
CA ILE A 105 -11.96 -1.44 -9.41
C ILE A 105 -10.87 -0.62 -10.10
N ASN A 106 -10.46 0.48 -9.47
CA ASN A 106 -9.37 1.32 -9.96
C ASN A 106 -8.14 1.19 -9.05
N ILE A 107 -7.11 0.50 -9.54
CA ILE A 107 -5.84 0.34 -8.84
C ILE A 107 -4.88 1.43 -9.33
N GLY A 108 -4.59 2.41 -8.49
CA GLY A 108 -3.61 3.45 -8.79
C GLY A 108 -2.20 3.00 -8.42
N PHE A 109 -1.23 3.36 -9.27
CA PHE A 109 0.19 3.16 -9.06
C PHE A 109 0.86 4.49 -8.72
N TYR A 110 1.41 4.58 -7.52
CA TYR A 110 1.96 5.80 -6.95
C TYR A 110 3.44 5.66 -6.67
N LYS A 111 4.18 6.74 -6.95
CA LYS A 111 5.58 6.92 -6.58
C LYS A 111 5.70 8.09 -5.61
N PHE A 112 6.59 7.99 -4.64
CA PHE A 112 6.91 9.13 -3.79
C PHE A 112 7.69 10.20 -4.58
N ASN A 113 7.24 11.45 -4.51
CA ASN A 113 7.89 12.58 -5.16
C ASN A 113 8.71 13.35 -4.12
N GLU A 114 10.03 13.11 -4.10
CA GLU A 114 10.94 13.74 -3.16
C GLU A 114 11.02 15.25 -3.34
N ASP A 115 11.01 15.74 -4.58
CA ASP A 115 11.11 17.18 -4.87
C ASP A 115 9.90 17.93 -4.32
N SER A 116 8.71 17.39 -4.56
CA SER A 116 7.45 17.95 -4.07
C SER A 116 7.38 17.90 -2.54
N PHE A 117 7.80 16.80 -1.92
CA PHE A 117 7.93 16.72 -0.47
C PHE A 117 8.86 17.81 0.08
N ASN A 118 10.05 17.98 -0.49
CA ASN A 118 11.03 18.97 -0.02
C ASN A 118 10.50 20.41 -0.15
N GLN A 119 9.80 20.71 -1.25
CA GLN A 119 9.14 22.00 -1.47
C GLN A 119 8.10 22.30 -0.38
N HIS A 120 7.23 21.33 -0.08
CA HIS A 120 6.18 21.51 0.92
C HIS A 120 6.71 21.51 2.36
N TYR A 121 7.70 20.68 2.65
CA TYR A 121 8.32 20.62 3.97
C TYR A 121 9.00 21.95 4.33
N SER A 122 9.69 22.57 3.37
CA SER A 122 10.36 23.86 3.56
C SER A 122 9.37 25.01 3.82
N SER A 123 8.10 24.87 3.41
CA SER A 123 7.06 25.88 3.63
C SER A 123 6.39 25.83 5.01
N ILE A 124 6.65 24.77 5.78
CA ILE A 124 6.05 24.54 7.10
C ILE A 124 7.05 24.89 8.23
N ARG A 125 8.34 25.02 7.91
CA ARG A 125 9.40 25.47 8.82
C ARG A 125 9.65 26.97 8.67
#